data_AF-A0AAV8G8H6-F1
#
_entry.id   AF-A0AAV8G8H6-F1
#
_cell.length_a   1.000
_cell.length_b   1.000
_cell.length_c   1.000
_cell.angle_alpha   90.00
_cell.angle_beta   90.00
_cell.angle_gamma   90.00
#
_symmetry.space_group_name_H-M   'P 1'
#
loop_
_entity.id
_entity.type
_entity.pdbx_description
1 polymer ?
#
loop_
_entity_poly.entity_id
_entity_poly.type
_entity_poly.pdbx_seq_one_letter_code
_entity_poly.pdbx_strand_id
1 'polypeptide(L)'
;MKGASSLATELDSTLKFYIKNSRHMEGLENKQQAAEMEKEEKKEADISLKELSRRLQDFADERDWEQYHSPRNLLLAMVGEVGELSEIFMWRGEVPKGLPNWEEADKEHLGEELSDVLLYLIRLSDMCGIDLGDAATKKIVKNAVKYPAKNN
;
A
#
# COMPACT_ATOMS: atom_id res chain seq x y z
N MET A 1 3.39 55.17 -48.85
CA MET A 1 4.09 54.00 -48.24
C MET A 1 3.69 53.89 -46.77
N LYS A 2 2.57 53.26 -46.44
CA LYS A 2 2.10 53.01 -45.05
C LYS A 2 1.38 51.65 -44.95
N GLY A 3 2.04 50.58 -45.37
CA GLY A 3 1.43 49.23 -45.40
C GLY A 3 2.30 48.11 -44.84
N ALA A 4 3.63 48.26 -44.83
CA ALA A 4 4.53 47.17 -44.43
C ALA A 4 4.76 47.07 -42.90
N SER A 5 4.57 48.16 -42.14
CA SER A 5 4.88 48.21 -40.70
C SER A 5 3.81 47.60 -39.79
N SER A 6 2.54 47.58 -40.21
CA SER A 6 1.43 47.02 -39.40
C SER A 6 1.44 45.49 -39.42
N LEU A 7 1.64 44.91 -40.60
CA LEU A 7 1.68 43.46 -40.80
C LEU A 7 2.87 42.80 -40.08
N ALA A 8 4.04 43.46 -40.04
CA ALA A 8 5.20 42.96 -39.32
C ALA A 8 4.99 42.92 -37.79
N THR A 9 4.18 43.83 -37.25
CA THR A 9 3.91 43.93 -35.80
C THR A 9 2.88 42.89 -35.35
N GLU A 10 1.86 42.61 -36.17
CA GLU A 10 0.87 41.54 -35.91
C GLU A 10 1.44 40.13 -36.08
N LEU A 11 2.38 39.93 -37.01
CA LEU A 11 3.06 38.65 -37.16
C LEU A 11 3.97 38.34 -35.95
N ASP A 12 4.63 39.33 -35.37
CA ASP A 12 5.48 39.18 -34.19
C ASP A 12 4.67 38.88 -32.91
N SER A 13 3.51 39.53 -32.72
CA SER A 13 2.64 39.25 -31.57
C SER A 13 2.01 37.86 -31.66
N THR A 14 1.60 37.43 -32.85
CA THR A 14 1.05 36.09 -33.10
C THR A 14 2.11 35.01 -32.88
N LEU A 15 3.34 35.23 -33.37
CA LEU A 15 4.45 34.29 -33.17
C LEU A 15 4.86 34.19 -31.70
N LYS A 16 4.90 35.31 -30.97
CA LYS A 16 5.17 35.33 -29.51
C LYS A 16 4.07 34.62 -28.71
N PHE A 17 2.80 34.79 -29.09
CA PHE A 17 1.69 34.07 -28.48
C PHE A 17 1.81 32.56 -28.72
N TYR A 18 2.11 32.16 -29.95
CA TYR A 18 2.31 30.74 -30.30
C TYR A 18 3.47 30.11 -29.52
N ILE A 19 4.63 30.79 -29.44
CA ILE A 19 5.79 30.32 -28.68
C ILE A 19 5.50 30.24 -27.17
N LYS A 20 4.78 31.22 -26.61
CA LYS A 20 4.39 31.22 -25.20
C LYS A 20 3.42 30.09 -24.88
N ASN A 21 2.43 29.85 -25.74
CA ASN A 21 1.50 28.73 -25.58
C ASN A 21 2.20 27.38 -25.79
N SER A 22 3.12 27.27 -26.75
CA SER A 22 3.93 26.06 -26.98
C SER A 22 4.73 25.68 -25.73
N ARG A 23 5.42 26.66 -25.10
CA ARG A 23 6.16 26.43 -23.86
C ARG A 23 5.26 26.10 -22.66
N HIS A 24 4.04 26.63 -22.62
CA HIS A 24 3.06 26.29 -21.58
C HIS A 24 2.54 24.86 -21.75
N MET A 25 2.26 24.46 -23.00
CA MET A 25 1.85 23.09 -23.34
C MET A 25 2.96 22.07 -23.06
N GLU A 26 4.21 22.34 -23.44
CA GLU A 26 5.37 21.52 -23.06
C GLU A 26 5.51 21.39 -21.53
N GLY A 27 5.24 22.47 -20.78
CA GLY A 27 5.24 22.45 -19.31
C GLY A 27 4.10 21.63 -18.69
N LEU A 28 2.95 21.52 -19.37
CA LEU A 28 1.84 20.67 -18.94
C LEU A 28 2.11 19.20 -19.30
N GLU A 29 2.65 18.92 -20.48
CA GLU A 29 3.07 17.57 -20.90
C GLU A 29 4.17 17.02 -19.97
N ASN A 30 5.17 17.82 -19.61
CA ASN A 30 6.22 17.41 -18.67
C ASN A 30 5.67 17.16 -17.25
N LYS A 31 4.66 17.92 -16.80
CA LYS A 31 3.99 17.67 -15.51
C LYS A 31 3.12 16.41 -15.54
N GLN A 32 2.45 16.17 -16.67
CA GLN A 32 1.67 14.97 -16.90
C GLN A 32 2.59 13.75 -16.91
N GLN A 33 3.72 13.81 -17.62
CA GLN A 33 4.75 12.77 -17.62
C GLN A 33 5.38 12.57 -16.25
N ALA A 34 5.70 13.62 -15.50
CA ALA A 34 6.22 13.49 -14.14
C ALA A 34 5.19 12.86 -13.19
N ALA A 35 3.90 13.23 -13.30
CA ALA A 35 2.82 12.63 -12.52
C ALA A 35 2.52 11.18 -12.94
N GLU A 36 2.72 10.83 -14.21
CA GLU A 36 2.63 9.47 -14.73
C GLU A 36 3.83 8.63 -14.31
N MET A 37 5.04 9.18 -14.30
CA MET A 37 6.25 8.56 -13.77
C MET A 37 6.17 8.37 -12.24
N GLU A 38 5.65 9.35 -11.49
CA GLU A 38 5.36 9.21 -10.07
C GLU A 38 4.27 8.15 -9.83
N LYS A 39 3.25 8.05 -10.71
CA LYS A 39 2.24 6.98 -10.67
C LYS A 39 2.82 5.61 -11.04
N GLU A 40 3.78 5.54 -11.96
CA GLU A 40 4.46 4.30 -12.37
C GLU A 40 5.49 3.84 -11.34
N GLU A 41 6.18 4.76 -10.64
CA GLU A 41 6.98 4.44 -9.44
C GLU A 41 6.10 3.99 -8.27
N LYS A 42 4.87 4.52 -8.16
CA LYS A 42 3.83 4.03 -7.24
C LYS A 42 3.12 2.75 -7.69
N LYS A 43 3.68 2.01 -8.66
CA LYS A 43 3.29 0.63 -8.90
C LYS A 43 3.81 -0.19 -7.72
N GLU A 44 2.99 -0.32 -6.68
CA GLU A 44 3.25 -1.03 -5.42
C GLU A 44 4.14 -2.25 -5.67
N ALA A 45 5.41 -2.15 -5.28
CA ALA A 45 6.27 -3.31 -5.24
C ALA A 45 5.69 -4.26 -4.18
N ASP A 46 5.36 -5.48 -4.60
CA ASP A 46 4.97 -6.57 -3.70
C ASP A 46 5.99 -6.67 -2.55
N ILE A 47 5.53 -6.39 -1.33
CA ILE A 47 6.40 -6.33 -0.16
C ILE A 47 6.47 -7.71 0.49
N SER A 48 7.68 -8.26 0.56
CA SER A 48 7.88 -9.57 1.19
C SER A 48 7.74 -9.51 2.71
N LEU A 49 7.36 -10.63 3.34
CA LEU A 49 7.33 -10.77 4.80
C LEU A 49 8.68 -10.46 5.45
N LYS A 50 9.79 -10.76 4.77
CA LYS A 50 11.15 -10.46 5.25
C LYS A 50 11.43 -8.96 5.25
N GLU A 51 10.96 -8.26 4.24
CA GLU A 51 11.09 -6.80 4.17
C GLU A 51 10.21 -6.12 5.22
N LEU A 52 8.98 -6.60 5.44
CA LEU A 52 8.15 -6.13 6.56
C LEU A 52 8.80 -6.37 7.92
N SER A 53 9.35 -7.56 8.15
CA SER A 53 10.07 -7.90 9.39
C SER A 53 11.25 -6.94 9.63
N ARG A 54 12.03 -6.65 8.57
CA ARG A 54 13.15 -5.72 8.64
C ARG A 54 12.70 -4.31 9.01
N ARG A 55 11.65 -3.80 8.36
CA ARG A 55 11.08 -2.47 8.67
C ARG A 55 10.54 -2.38 10.10
N LEU A 56 9.93 -3.46 10.61
CA LEU A 56 9.46 -3.54 11.99
C LEU A 56 10.61 -3.53 12.99
N GLN A 57 11.72 -4.23 12.69
CA GLN A 57 12.94 -4.18 13.50
C GLN A 57 13.49 -2.76 13.54
N ASP A 58 13.68 -2.12 12.38
CA ASP A 58 14.18 -0.75 12.28
C ASP A 58 13.30 0.21 13.11
N PHE A 59 11.98 0.09 12.98
CA PHE A 59 11.01 0.90 13.72
C PHE A 59 11.10 0.72 15.24
N ALA A 60 11.31 -0.53 15.70
CA ALA A 60 11.46 -0.86 17.10
C ALA A 60 12.80 -0.36 17.68
N ASP A 61 13.88 -0.49 16.92
CA ASP A 61 15.23 -0.05 17.30
C ASP A 61 15.30 1.47 17.48
N GLU A 62 14.70 2.23 16.56
CA GLU A 62 14.59 3.70 16.65
C GLU A 62 13.92 4.19 17.95
N ARG A 63 13.09 3.34 18.56
CA ARG A 63 12.29 3.67 19.74
C ARG A 63 12.74 2.96 21.00
N ASP A 64 13.81 2.15 20.92
CA ASP A 64 14.27 1.29 22.01
C ASP A 64 13.15 0.38 22.55
N TRP A 65 12.28 -0.12 21.66
CA TRP A 65 11.12 -0.93 22.03
C TRP A 65 11.41 -2.42 22.18
N GLU A 66 12.61 -2.86 21.77
CA GLU A 66 13.04 -4.26 21.89
C GLU A 66 12.85 -4.81 23.32
N GLN A 67 13.06 -3.96 24.34
CA GLN A 67 12.88 -4.31 25.76
C GLN A 67 11.45 -4.76 26.11
N TYR A 68 10.44 -4.36 25.34
CA TYR A 68 9.04 -4.73 25.55
C TYR A 68 8.59 -5.90 24.68
N HIS A 69 9.37 -6.26 23.65
CA HIS A 69 9.03 -7.25 22.62
C HIS A 69 9.35 -8.70 23.00
N SER A 70 9.04 -9.12 24.24
CA SER A 70 9.07 -10.55 24.56
C SER A 70 8.01 -11.32 23.74
N PRO A 71 8.24 -12.59 23.35
CA PRO A 71 7.26 -13.37 22.59
C PRO A 71 5.87 -13.42 23.24
N ARG A 72 5.81 -13.49 24.57
CA ARG A 72 4.54 -13.45 25.31
C ARG A 72 3.82 -12.12 25.14
N ASN A 73 4.53 -11.00 25.23
CA ASN A 73 3.91 -9.68 25.13
C ASN A 73 3.39 -9.43 23.71
N LEU A 74 4.16 -9.80 22.69
CA LEU A 74 3.75 -9.70 21.29
C LEU A 74 2.50 -10.56 20.99
N LEU A 75 2.45 -11.78 21.53
CA LEU A 75 1.26 -12.63 21.43
C LEU A 75 0.04 -11.98 22.07
N LEU A 76 0.19 -11.41 23.27
CA LEU A 76 -0.93 -10.76 23.97
C LEU A 76 -1.40 -9.49 23.26
N ALA A 77 -0.48 -8.69 22.70
CA ALA A 77 -0.82 -7.54 21.88
C ALA A 77 -1.60 -7.98 20.62
N MET A 78 -1.10 -8.99 19.89
CA MET A 78 -1.80 -9.55 18.73
C MET A 78 -3.23 -10.03 19.06
N VAL A 79 -3.46 -10.60 20.25
CA VAL A 79 -4.81 -11.01 20.68
C VAL A 79 -5.71 -9.79 20.89
N GLY A 80 -5.16 -8.66 21.35
CA GLY A 80 -5.86 -7.37 21.40
C GLY A 80 -6.34 -6.94 20.02
N GLU A 81 -5.44 -6.91 19.03
CA GLU A 81 -5.78 -6.52 17.65
C GLU A 81 -6.78 -7.48 16.99
N VAL A 82 -6.71 -8.78 17.30
CA VAL A 82 -7.76 -9.74 16.87
C VAL A 82 -9.11 -9.39 17.49
N GLY A 83 -9.11 -8.85 18.72
CA GLY A 83 -10.30 -8.31 19.38
C GLY A 83 -10.86 -7.11 18.61
N GLU A 84 -10.04 -6.11 18.33
CA GLU A 84 -10.42 -4.90 17.56
C GLU A 84 -10.95 -5.27 16.16
N LEU A 85 -10.23 -6.15 15.45
CA LEU A 85 -10.70 -6.76 14.20
C LEU A 85 -12.06 -7.44 14.35
N SER A 86 -12.31 -8.14 15.47
CA SER A 86 -13.59 -8.81 15.72
C SER A 86 -14.73 -7.82 15.97
N GLU A 87 -14.47 -6.68 16.60
CA GLU A 87 -15.47 -5.64 16.88
C GLU A 87 -16.08 -5.08 15.59
N ILE A 88 -15.28 -4.96 14.51
CA ILE A 88 -15.75 -4.53 13.18
C ILE A 88 -16.89 -5.43 12.66
N PHE A 89 -16.83 -6.73 12.96
CA PHE A 89 -17.80 -7.72 12.50
C PHE A 89 -18.91 -8.02 13.52
N MET A 90 -18.75 -7.65 14.78
CA MET A 90 -19.60 -8.09 15.90
C MET A 90 -21.10 -7.88 15.66
N TRP A 91 -21.49 -6.77 15.03
CA TRP A 91 -22.89 -6.44 14.74
C TRP A 91 -23.28 -6.61 13.27
N ARG A 92 -22.37 -7.14 12.44
CA ARG A 92 -22.65 -7.43 11.05
C ARG A 92 -23.33 -8.81 10.98
N GLY A 93 -24.39 -8.93 10.17
CA GLY A 93 -24.98 -10.22 9.83
C GLY A 93 -24.07 -11.03 8.91
N GLU A 94 -24.63 -11.76 7.94
CA GLU A 94 -23.81 -12.38 6.90
C GLU A 94 -23.06 -11.31 6.09
N VAL A 95 -21.73 -11.42 6.03
CA VAL A 95 -20.88 -10.50 5.28
C VAL A 95 -20.49 -11.13 3.94
N PRO A 96 -20.99 -10.61 2.80
CA PRO A 96 -20.67 -11.16 1.49
C PRO A 96 -19.22 -10.86 1.08
N LYS A 97 -18.64 -11.75 0.27
CA LYS A 97 -17.31 -11.57 -0.32
C LYS A 97 -17.22 -10.23 -1.05
N GLY A 98 -16.12 -9.52 -0.85
CA GLY A 98 -15.84 -8.25 -1.51
C GLY A 98 -16.52 -7.04 -0.86
N LEU A 99 -17.24 -7.23 0.24
CA LEU A 99 -17.77 -6.14 1.08
C LEU A 99 -18.58 -5.07 0.29
N PRO A 100 -19.50 -5.45 -0.61
CA PRO A 100 -20.21 -4.52 -1.50
C PRO A 100 -21.03 -3.44 -0.79
N ASN A 101 -21.43 -3.68 0.46
CA ASN A 101 -22.27 -2.78 1.26
C ASN A 101 -21.48 -2.08 2.38
N TRP A 102 -20.15 -2.05 2.28
CA TRP A 102 -19.28 -1.39 3.24
C TRP A 102 -18.83 -0.06 2.66
N GLU A 103 -18.86 0.97 3.50
CA GLU A 103 -18.30 2.28 3.16
C GLU A 103 -16.77 2.18 3.06
N GLU A 104 -16.13 3.10 2.34
CA GLU A 104 -14.66 3.07 2.21
C GLU A 104 -13.95 3.22 3.57
N ALA A 105 -14.51 4.02 4.48
CA ALA A 105 -14.00 4.13 5.84
C ALA A 105 -14.06 2.80 6.62
N ASP A 106 -15.10 1.97 6.41
CA ASP A 106 -15.18 0.65 7.04
C ASP A 106 -14.07 -0.29 6.50
N LYS A 107 -13.75 -0.18 5.20
CA LYS A 107 -12.71 -1.00 4.57
C LYS A 107 -11.30 -0.54 4.94
N GLU A 108 -11.10 0.77 5.09
CA GLU A 108 -9.87 1.35 5.59
C GLU A 108 -9.60 0.84 7.01
N HIS A 109 -10.57 1.00 7.92
CA HIS A 109 -10.44 0.51 9.29
C HIS A 109 -10.23 -1.02 9.35
N LEU A 110 -10.95 -1.80 8.53
CA LEU A 110 -10.67 -3.24 8.39
C LEU A 110 -9.24 -3.52 7.93
N GLY A 111 -8.70 -2.71 7.03
CA GLY A 111 -7.33 -2.82 6.54
C GLY A 111 -6.30 -2.53 7.63
N GLU A 112 -6.56 -1.56 8.50
CA GLU A 112 -5.74 -1.23 9.67
C GLU A 112 -5.67 -2.42 10.63
N GLU A 113 -6.81 -2.93 11.10
CA GLU A 113 -6.83 -4.05 12.06
C GLU A 113 -6.24 -5.36 11.50
N LEU A 114 -6.48 -5.64 10.21
CA LEU A 114 -5.83 -6.77 9.54
C LEU A 114 -4.31 -6.60 9.47
N SER A 115 -3.83 -5.37 9.28
CA SER A 115 -2.42 -5.05 9.24
C SER A 115 -1.80 -5.18 10.62
N ASP A 116 -2.44 -4.71 11.69
CA ASP A 116 -1.90 -4.80 13.04
C ASP A 116 -1.75 -6.25 13.49
N VAL A 117 -2.74 -7.12 13.22
CA VAL A 117 -2.62 -8.57 13.42
C VAL A 117 -1.43 -9.15 12.64
N LEU A 118 -1.26 -8.78 11.37
CA LEU A 118 -0.16 -9.25 10.52
C LEU A 118 1.20 -8.81 11.06
N LEU A 119 1.35 -7.54 11.42
CA LEU A 119 2.62 -6.96 11.87
C LEU A 119 3.07 -7.58 13.20
N TYR A 120 2.15 -7.80 14.14
CA TYR A 120 2.48 -8.54 15.37
C TYR A 120 2.83 -10.00 15.10
N LEU A 121 2.16 -10.67 14.16
CA LEU A 121 2.49 -12.06 13.81
C LEU A 121 3.88 -12.16 13.18
N ILE A 122 4.24 -11.24 12.28
CA ILE A 122 5.57 -11.15 11.68
C ILE A 122 6.61 -10.93 12.78
N ARG A 123 6.39 -9.94 13.66
CA ARG A 123 7.32 -9.62 14.73
C ARG A 123 7.49 -10.76 15.73
N LEU A 124 6.40 -11.43 16.10
CA LEU A 124 6.43 -12.61 16.96
C LEU A 124 7.22 -13.75 16.31
N SER A 125 7.08 -13.95 15.00
CA SER A 125 7.81 -14.99 14.27
C SER A 125 9.32 -14.71 14.27
N ASP A 126 9.70 -13.45 14.06
CA ASP A 126 11.10 -12.99 14.10
C ASP A 126 11.73 -13.21 15.49
N MET A 127 11.04 -12.78 16.56
CA MET A 127 11.48 -13.02 17.94
C MET A 127 11.57 -14.52 18.31
N CYS A 128 10.82 -15.37 17.62
CA CYS A 128 10.88 -16.83 17.79
C CYS A 128 11.90 -17.52 16.86
N GLY A 129 12.56 -16.78 15.96
CA GLY A 129 13.47 -17.33 14.95
C GLY A 129 12.77 -18.21 13.89
N ILE A 130 11.53 -17.90 13.55
CA ILE A 130 10.70 -18.65 12.60
C ILE A 130 10.61 -17.87 11.28
N ASP A 131 11.05 -18.49 10.17
CA ASP A 131 10.73 -17.98 8.82
C ASP A 131 9.24 -18.23 8.53
N LEU A 132 8.42 -17.20 8.77
CA LEU A 132 6.96 -17.28 8.65
C LEU A 132 6.51 -17.66 7.23
N GLY A 133 7.20 -17.16 6.20
CA GLY A 133 6.88 -17.46 4.80
C GLY A 133 7.11 -18.93 4.45
N ASP A 134 8.25 -19.49 4.88
CA ASP A 134 8.55 -20.92 4.72
C ASP A 134 7.58 -21.78 5.55
N ALA A 135 7.30 -21.40 6.80
CA ALA A 135 6.38 -22.11 7.68
C ALA A 135 4.95 -22.16 7.10
N ALA A 136 4.45 -21.03 6.57
CA ALA A 136 3.15 -20.95 5.91
C ALA A 136 3.09 -21.83 4.65
N THR A 137 4.13 -21.76 3.81
CA THR A 137 4.23 -22.57 2.57
C THR A 137 4.19 -24.07 2.90
N LYS A 138 4.98 -24.51 3.88
CA LYS A 138 4.96 -25.89 4.37
C LYS A 138 3.59 -26.29 4.94
N LYS A 139 2.90 -25.36 5.61
CA LYS A 139 1.57 -25.61 6.17
C LYS A 139 0.51 -25.82 5.09
N ILE A 140 0.57 -25.08 3.99
CA ILE A 140 -0.33 -25.24 2.83
C ILE A 140 -0.20 -26.65 2.24
N VAL A 141 1.04 -27.13 2.02
CA VAL A 141 1.27 -28.50 1.53
C VAL A 141 0.70 -29.55 2.48
N LYS A 142 0.94 -29.39 3.79
CA LYS A 142 0.35 -30.28 4.81
C LYS A 142 -1.18 -30.25 4.81
N ASN A 143 -1.79 -29.08 4.59
CA ASN A 143 -3.24 -28.93 4.50
C ASN A 143 -3.81 -29.61 3.26
N ALA A 144 -3.16 -29.51 2.10
CA ALA A 144 -3.58 -30.18 0.88
C ALA A 144 -3.56 -31.71 1.02
N VAL A 145 -2.60 -32.27 1.76
CA VAL A 145 -2.59 -33.70 2.08
C VAL A 145 -3.72 -34.07 3.05
N LYS A 146 -3.98 -33.22 4.06
CA LYS A 146 -5.05 -33.46 5.05
C LYS A 146 -6.46 -33.32 4.45
N TYR A 147 -6.62 -32.42 3.49
CA TYR A 147 -7.89 -32.09 2.83
C TYR A 147 -7.70 -32.13 1.31
N PRO A 148 -7.64 -33.34 0.71
CA PRO A 148 -7.43 -33.47 -0.72
C PRO A 148 -8.60 -32.86 -1.49
N ALA A 149 -8.31 -32.29 -2.65
CA ALA A 149 -9.35 -31.87 -3.58
C ALA A 149 -10.22 -33.08 -3.93
N LYS A 150 -11.54 -32.89 -3.93
CA LYS A 150 -12.43 -33.88 -4.52
C LYS A 150 -12.16 -33.88 -6.03
N ASN A 151 -11.78 -35.02 -6.57
CA ASN A 151 -11.82 -35.22 -8.01
C ASN A 151 -13.30 -35.23 -8.40
N ASN A 152 -13.76 -34.17 -9.07
CA ASN A 152 -15.06 -34.12 -9.73
C ASN A 152 -14.97 -34.77 -11.10
#